data_AF-A0A6I5NZ50-F1
#
_entry.id   AF-A0A6I5NZ50-F1
#
_cell.length_a   1.000
_cell.length_b   1.000
_cell.length_c   1.000
_cell.angle_alpha   90.00
_cell.angle_beta   90.00
_cell.angle_gamma   90.00
#
_symmetry.space_group_name_H-M   'P 1'
#
loop_
_entity.id
_entity.type
_entity.pdbx_description
1 polymer ?
#
loop_
_entity_poly.entity_id
_entity_poly.type
_entity_poly.pdbx_seq_one_letter_code
_entity_poly.pdbx_strand_id
1 'polypeptide(L)'
;SLHLSITISTATLLLLPLQAQAAPFFQSLWPGRSDDADLGRPPSRRGGGGRTENAGGTMDIDPCLRSLIALEPGETVIATQATADGDICPTSVADVAFTAEAQPFIWVYFPEYGDYDESGLPIEIALLDDQRPVERWQITLLDPAGVMCFQVPYELETNNIYAWSLEAQLTDSPAANPTVGGLLEYRPTVEDSWKDQLTAVGKQLITSPAATQQAQWQSLLQTQGLAAIVDVLPTQGCQTLLVSDSAPAPETSAETDAAGAL
;
A
#
# COMPACT_ATOMS: atom_id res chain seq x y z
N SER A 1 48.21 -28.59 -31.44
CA SER A 1 46.78 -28.31 -31.37
C SER A 1 46.30 -28.79 -30.00
N LEU A 2 46.07 -27.87 -29.06
CA LEU A 2 45.65 -28.18 -27.69
C LEU A 2 44.14 -28.02 -27.62
N HIS A 3 43.41 -29.11 -27.39
CA HIS A 3 41.97 -29.07 -27.14
C HIS A 3 41.74 -28.82 -25.64
N LEU A 4 41.20 -27.64 -25.35
CA LEU A 4 40.72 -27.25 -24.03
C LEU A 4 39.23 -27.67 -23.95
N SER A 5 38.93 -28.67 -23.14
CA SER A 5 37.54 -29.08 -22.86
C SER A 5 37.06 -28.38 -21.60
N ILE A 6 36.17 -27.39 -21.76
CA ILE A 6 35.49 -26.70 -20.65
C ILE A 6 34.25 -27.52 -20.31
N THR A 7 34.20 -28.04 -19.08
CA THR A 7 33.03 -28.75 -18.54
C THR A 7 32.17 -27.73 -17.79
N ILE A 8 31.01 -27.38 -18.35
CA ILE A 8 30.03 -26.51 -17.70
C ILE A 8 29.19 -27.40 -16.80
N SER A 9 29.37 -27.26 -15.49
CA SER A 9 28.57 -27.95 -14.48
C SER A 9 27.27 -27.17 -14.25
N THR A 10 26.18 -27.65 -14.83
CA THR A 10 24.82 -27.17 -14.56
C THR A 10 24.41 -27.56 -13.14
N ALA A 11 24.63 -26.66 -12.19
CA ALA A 11 24.00 -26.74 -10.88
C ALA A 11 22.52 -26.33 -11.04
N THR A 12 21.63 -27.32 -11.09
CA THR A 12 20.19 -27.10 -10.99
C THR A 12 19.87 -26.68 -9.56
N LEU A 13 19.78 -25.37 -9.32
CA LEU A 13 19.21 -24.80 -8.11
C LEU A 13 17.70 -25.09 -8.11
N LEU A 14 17.28 -25.99 -7.22
CA LEU A 14 15.88 -26.22 -6.89
C LEU A 14 15.35 -24.98 -6.17
N LEU A 15 14.83 -24.01 -6.92
CA LEU A 15 13.94 -22.98 -6.41
C LEU A 15 12.61 -23.67 -6.05
N LEU A 16 12.40 -23.89 -4.76
CA LEU A 16 11.07 -24.18 -4.23
C LEU A 16 10.20 -22.94 -4.45
N PRO A 17 8.97 -23.08 -5.00
CA PRO A 17 8.05 -21.96 -5.08
C PRO A 17 7.57 -21.63 -3.66
N LEU A 18 8.15 -20.62 -3.03
CA LEU A 18 7.46 -19.86 -1.97
C LEU A 18 6.34 -19.07 -2.67
N GLN A 19 5.21 -19.72 -2.95
CA GLN A 19 4.03 -19.04 -3.47
C GLN A 19 2.84 -19.32 -2.54
N ALA A 20 2.13 -18.24 -2.19
CA ALA A 20 0.81 -18.19 -1.55
C ALA A 20 0.71 -18.18 -0.01
N GLN A 21 1.59 -17.50 0.73
CA GLN A 21 1.37 -17.21 2.17
C GLN A 21 1.01 -15.75 2.51
N ALA A 22 1.03 -14.82 1.54
CA ALA A 22 0.79 -13.41 1.83
C ALA A 22 -0.67 -13.05 2.14
N ALA A 23 -1.66 -13.73 1.53
CA ALA A 23 -3.08 -13.40 1.75
C ALA A 23 -3.59 -13.61 3.20
N PRO A 24 -3.31 -14.75 3.88
CA PRO A 24 -3.73 -14.92 5.29
C PRO A 24 -2.93 -14.05 6.28
N PHE A 25 -1.71 -13.63 5.91
CA PHE A 25 -0.83 -12.81 6.74
C PHE A 25 -1.42 -11.42 7.04
N PHE A 26 -2.07 -10.79 6.06
CA PHE A 26 -2.72 -9.48 6.26
C PHE A 26 -4.03 -9.57 7.07
N GLN A 27 -4.77 -10.68 6.97
CA GLN A 27 -5.96 -10.91 7.79
C GLN A 27 -5.62 -11.11 9.27
N SER A 28 -4.44 -11.67 9.59
CA SER A 28 -4.00 -11.83 10.98
C SER A 28 -3.43 -10.56 11.61
N LEU A 29 -2.89 -9.64 10.80
CA LEU A 29 -2.42 -8.33 11.28
C LEU A 29 -3.58 -7.45 11.76
N TRP A 30 -4.79 -7.68 11.23
CA TRP A 30 -6.01 -6.95 11.56
C TRP A 30 -7.18 -7.91 11.78
N PRO A 31 -7.22 -8.61 12.94
CA PRO A 31 -8.26 -9.59 13.24
C PRO A 31 -9.60 -8.87 13.49
N GLY A 32 -10.35 -8.66 12.41
CA GLY A 32 -11.65 -7.97 12.44
C GLY A 32 -12.37 -7.90 11.09
N ARG A 33 -11.71 -8.30 10.00
CA ARG A 33 -12.29 -8.37 8.67
C ARG A 33 -13.15 -9.63 8.52
N SER A 34 -14.43 -9.54 8.90
CA SER A 34 -15.47 -10.34 8.24
C SER A 34 -15.82 -9.66 6.93
N ASP A 35 -15.95 -10.43 5.84
CA ASP A 35 -16.28 -9.98 4.48
C ASP A 35 -17.67 -9.32 4.31
N ASP A 36 -18.27 -8.83 5.39
CA ASP A 36 -19.60 -8.21 5.41
C ASP A 36 -19.54 -6.85 6.12
N ALA A 37 -19.00 -5.84 5.43
CA ALA A 37 -19.48 -4.47 5.65
C ALA A 37 -20.78 -4.28 4.86
N ASP A 38 -21.81 -5.02 5.28
CA ASP A 38 -23.20 -4.72 4.95
C ASP A 38 -23.53 -3.39 5.63
N LEU A 39 -23.19 -2.29 4.95
CA LEU A 39 -23.52 -0.93 5.34
C LEU A 39 -25.04 -0.78 5.31
N GLY A 40 -25.68 -1.17 6.41
CA GLY A 40 -26.98 -0.74 6.90
C GLY A 40 -27.99 -0.31 5.84
N ARG A 41 -28.51 -1.26 5.06
CA ARG A 41 -29.67 -1.01 4.20
C ARG A 41 -30.93 -0.88 5.07
N PRO A 42 -31.61 0.28 5.16
CA PRO A 42 -32.90 0.34 5.82
C PRO A 42 -33.91 -0.48 5.01
N PRO A 43 -34.91 -1.12 5.67
CA PRO A 43 -35.86 -1.98 4.97
C PRO A 43 -36.63 -1.18 3.91
N SER A 44 -36.62 -1.69 2.68
CA SER A 44 -37.31 -1.09 1.54
C SER A 44 -38.81 -1.08 1.79
N ARG A 45 -39.36 0.13 2.00
CA ARG A 45 -40.80 0.38 1.92
C ARG A 45 -41.24 0.23 0.47
N ARG A 46 -42.13 -0.73 0.25
CA ARG A 46 -42.88 -0.98 -0.97
C ARG A 46 -43.89 0.16 -1.21
N GLY A 47 -43.79 0.84 -2.35
CA GLY A 47 -44.71 1.88 -2.84
C GLY A 47 -43.88 2.99 -3.47
N GLY A 48 -43.96 3.32 -4.76
CA GLY A 48 -45.09 3.30 -5.68
C GLY A 48 -45.18 4.70 -6.29
N GLY A 49 -44.71 4.86 -7.53
CA GLY A 49 -45.05 5.98 -8.40
C GLY A 49 -44.04 7.14 -8.52
N GLY A 50 -43.78 7.53 -9.77
CA GLY A 50 -43.53 8.93 -10.14
C GLY A 50 -42.08 9.34 -10.43
N ARG A 51 -41.76 9.48 -11.72
CA ARG A 51 -40.65 10.31 -12.26
C ARG A 51 -40.69 11.72 -11.63
N THR A 52 -39.60 12.44 -11.41
CA THR A 52 -38.63 12.94 -12.40
C THR A 52 -37.30 13.35 -11.74
N GLU A 53 -36.19 12.98 -12.38
CA GLU A 53 -35.04 13.82 -12.72
C GLU A 53 -34.66 14.93 -11.72
N ASN A 54 -33.68 14.61 -10.85
CA ASN A 54 -32.56 15.45 -10.41
C ASN A 54 -31.79 14.68 -9.33
N ALA A 55 -31.21 13.53 -9.69
CA ALA A 55 -30.11 12.99 -8.91
C ALA A 55 -28.85 13.51 -9.59
N GLY A 56 -28.13 14.40 -8.91
CA GLY A 56 -26.80 14.82 -9.34
C GLY A 56 -26.02 13.57 -9.72
N GLY A 57 -25.45 13.58 -10.92
CA GLY A 57 -24.71 12.44 -11.43
C GLY A 57 -23.63 12.07 -10.43
N THR A 58 -23.87 11.01 -9.67
CA THR A 58 -22.79 10.22 -9.11
C THR A 58 -21.98 9.84 -10.33
N MET A 59 -20.79 10.43 -10.50
CA MET A 59 -19.84 9.91 -11.48
C MET A 59 -19.81 8.41 -11.24
N ASP A 60 -20.04 7.62 -12.29
CA ASP A 60 -19.78 6.19 -12.28
C ASP A 60 -18.26 6.01 -12.16
N ILE A 61 -17.74 6.27 -10.95
CA ILE A 61 -16.38 5.93 -10.57
C ILE A 61 -16.37 4.42 -10.58
N ASP A 62 -15.54 3.88 -11.48
CA ASP A 62 -15.25 2.46 -11.63
C ASP A 62 -15.17 1.83 -10.24
N PRO A 63 -15.97 0.79 -9.92
CA PRO A 63 -15.95 0.16 -8.61
C PRO A 63 -14.55 -0.32 -8.19
N CYS A 64 -13.66 -0.54 -9.17
CA CYS A 64 -12.26 -0.88 -8.98
C CYS A 64 -11.38 0.25 -8.43
N LEU A 65 -11.84 1.50 -8.57
CA LEU A 65 -11.15 2.71 -8.12
C LEU A 65 -11.71 3.23 -6.80
N ARG A 66 -12.33 2.37 -5.99
CA ARG A 66 -12.88 2.75 -4.66
C ARG A 66 -12.03 2.29 -3.48
N SER A 67 -10.95 1.54 -3.75
CA SER A 67 -10.08 0.98 -2.73
C SER A 67 -8.68 1.56 -2.84
N LEU A 68 -7.96 1.56 -1.72
CA LEU A 68 -6.52 1.80 -1.73
C LEU A 68 -5.82 0.70 -2.53
N ILE A 69 -4.87 1.08 -3.37
CA ILE A 69 -4.09 0.13 -4.19
C ILE A 69 -2.60 0.40 -3.95
N ALA A 70 -1.85 -0.60 -3.49
CA ALA A 70 -0.40 -0.51 -3.47
C ALA A 70 0.15 -0.77 -4.87
N LEU A 71 1.05 0.10 -5.32
CA LEU A 71 1.74 -0.02 -6.61
C LEU A 71 3.05 -0.82 -6.45
N GLU A 72 3.02 -1.80 -5.55
CA GLU A 72 4.16 -2.62 -5.15
C GLU A 72 3.87 -4.08 -5.52
N PRO A 73 3.98 -4.48 -6.79
CA PRO A 73 3.97 -5.89 -7.13
C PRO A 73 5.29 -6.51 -6.67
N GLY A 74 5.21 -7.62 -5.95
CA GLY A 74 6.31 -8.58 -5.99
C GLY A 74 6.36 -9.28 -7.35
N GLU A 75 7.19 -10.30 -7.51
CA GLU A 75 7.36 -10.99 -8.80
C GLU A 75 6.05 -11.64 -9.30
N THR A 76 5.06 -11.89 -8.43
CA THR A 76 3.74 -12.37 -8.84
C THR A 76 2.70 -11.26 -9.03
N VAL A 77 2.15 -11.25 -10.25
CA VAL A 77 0.94 -10.59 -10.76
C VAL A 77 -0.09 -10.19 -9.69
N ILE A 78 -0.54 -8.94 -9.78
CA ILE A 78 -1.72 -8.42 -9.07
C ILE A 78 -2.92 -9.32 -9.35
N ALA A 79 -3.45 -10.00 -8.33
CA ALA A 79 -4.65 -10.80 -8.52
C ALA A 79 -5.84 -9.87 -8.75
N THR A 80 -6.72 -10.28 -9.65
CA THR A 80 -8.00 -9.63 -9.80
C THR A 80 -9.03 -10.28 -8.90
N GLN A 81 -9.80 -9.50 -8.14
CA GLN A 81 -11.00 -9.99 -7.45
C GLN A 81 -12.24 -9.55 -8.21
N ALA A 82 -13.19 -10.47 -8.35
CA ALA A 82 -14.52 -10.11 -8.80
C ALA A 82 -15.24 -9.38 -7.65
N THR A 83 -15.83 -8.22 -7.93
CA THR A 83 -16.76 -7.53 -7.04
C THR A 83 -18.05 -8.34 -6.91
N ALA A 84 -18.89 -7.98 -5.92
CA ALA A 84 -20.22 -8.56 -5.76
C ALA A 84 -21.10 -8.41 -7.02
N ASP A 85 -20.82 -7.41 -7.85
CA ASP A 85 -21.51 -7.11 -9.10
C ASP A 85 -20.89 -7.83 -10.32
N GLY A 86 -19.79 -8.57 -10.12
CA GLY A 86 -19.11 -9.36 -11.15
C GLY A 86 -17.97 -8.63 -11.88
N ASP A 87 -17.64 -7.40 -11.49
CA ASP A 87 -16.55 -6.62 -12.08
C ASP A 87 -15.19 -7.11 -11.58
N ILE A 88 -14.23 -7.27 -12.49
CA ILE A 88 -12.91 -7.79 -12.16
C ILE A 88 -12.00 -6.61 -11.79
N CYS A 89 -11.77 -6.42 -10.50
CA CYS A 89 -10.97 -5.31 -9.98
C CYS A 89 -9.56 -5.74 -9.60
N PRO A 90 -8.54 -4.91 -9.88
CA PRO A 90 -7.20 -5.14 -9.39
C PRO A 90 -7.25 -5.10 -7.86
N THR A 91 -6.80 -6.17 -7.23
CA THR A 91 -6.56 -6.19 -5.80
C THR A 91 -5.08 -6.32 -5.58
N SER A 92 -4.54 -5.49 -4.70
CA SER A 92 -3.15 -5.64 -4.32
C SER A 92 -2.99 -6.98 -3.60
N VAL A 93 -2.47 -7.98 -4.31
CA VAL A 93 -1.89 -9.18 -3.70
C VAL A 93 -0.42 -8.87 -3.60
N ALA A 94 -0.04 -8.36 -2.45
CA ALA A 94 1.35 -7.99 -2.23
C ALA A 94 2.19 -9.26 -2.09
N ASP A 95 2.99 -9.51 -3.11
CA ASP A 95 4.17 -10.36 -3.04
C ASP A 95 5.38 -9.52 -2.57
N VAL A 96 6.51 -10.14 -2.33
CA VAL A 96 7.70 -9.45 -1.82
C VAL A 96 8.26 -8.50 -2.89
N ALA A 97 8.21 -7.20 -2.61
CA ALA A 97 8.82 -6.18 -3.47
C ALA A 97 10.29 -5.98 -3.07
N PHE A 98 11.20 -6.21 -4.03
CA PHE A 98 12.63 -5.97 -3.84
C PHE A 98 12.97 -4.50 -4.07
N THR A 99 13.91 -3.97 -3.30
CA THR A 99 14.43 -2.61 -3.47
C THR A 99 15.93 -2.55 -3.29
N ALA A 100 16.59 -1.70 -4.08
CA ALA A 100 18.00 -1.38 -3.91
C ALA A 100 18.27 -0.22 -2.91
N GLU A 101 17.23 0.42 -2.37
CA GLU A 101 17.33 1.50 -1.39
C GLU A 101 17.09 0.98 0.04
N ALA A 102 17.95 1.34 0.99
CA ALA A 102 17.77 0.96 2.40
C ALA A 102 16.55 1.66 3.05
N GLN A 103 16.17 2.84 2.54
CA GLN A 103 14.98 3.60 2.94
C GLN A 103 14.05 3.76 1.73
N PRO A 104 13.31 2.71 1.35
CA PRO A 104 12.55 2.72 0.11
C PRO A 104 11.34 3.64 0.16
N PHE A 105 10.77 3.87 -1.02
CA PHE A 105 9.49 4.56 -1.18
C PHE A 105 8.36 3.54 -1.36
N ILE A 106 7.23 3.76 -0.71
CA ILE A 106 5.99 3.00 -0.91
C ILE A 106 5.05 3.84 -1.78
N TRP A 107 4.56 3.26 -2.88
CA TRP A 107 3.60 3.92 -3.77
C TRP A 107 2.18 3.39 -3.55
N VAL A 108 1.23 4.31 -3.34
CA VAL A 108 -0.18 3.98 -3.09
C VAL A 108 -1.08 4.87 -3.93
N TYR A 109 -2.04 4.27 -4.61
CA TYR A 109 -3.19 4.97 -5.18
C TYR A 109 -4.27 5.14 -4.11
N PHE A 110 -4.68 6.39 -3.93
CA PHE A 110 -5.81 6.81 -3.12
C PHE A 110 -6.98 7.16 -4.03
N PRO A 111 -8.14 6.54 -3.81
CA PRO A 111 -9.35 6.93 -4.52
C PRO A 111 -9.84 8.30 -4.04
N GLU A 112 -10.74 8.90 -4.80
CA GLU A 112 -11.47 10.08 -4.35
C GLU A 112 -12.47 9.66 -3.26
N TYR A 113 -12.17 9.99 -2.01
CA TYR A 113 -13.10 9.81 -0.90
C TYR A 113 -14.02 11.02 -0.81
N GLY A 114 -15.33 10.78 -0.89
CA GLY A 114 -16.32 11.85 -1.11
C GLY A 114 -16.50 12.88 0.00
N ASP A 115 -15.89 12.73 1.19
CA ASP A 115 -16.19 13.58 2.36
C ASP A 115 -15.05 13.61 3.42
N TYR A 116 -13.82 13.99 3.07
CA TYR A 116 -12.88 14.49 4.08
C TYR A 116 -12.98 16.02 4.17
N ASP A 117 -12.94 16.56 5.38
CA ASP A 117 -13.02 18.00 5.60
C ASP A 117 -11.73 18.71 5.14
N GLU A 118 -11.70 20.04 5.26
CA GLU A 118 -10.50 20.84 4.98
C GLU A 118 -9.30 20.48 5.88
N SER A 119 -9.50 19.62 6.89
CA SER A 119 -8.43 19.14 7.78
C SER A 119 -7.59 18.04 7.12
N GLY A 120 -8.05 17.43 6.02
CA GLY A 120 -7.36 16.38 5.29
C GLY A 120 -7.60 14.97 5.84
N LEU A 121 -7.04 13.96 5.17
CA LEU A 121 -7.18 12.55 5.49
C LEU A 121 -6.03 12.08 6.41
N PRO A 122 -6.28 11.79 7.69
CA PRO A 122 -5.29 11.15 8.54
C PRO A 122 -5.03 9.73 8.05
N ILE A 123 -3.76 9.38 7.90
CA ILE A 123 -3.29 8.04 7.58
C ILE A 123 -2.28 7.59 8.63
N GLU A 124 -2.28 6.29 8.91
CA GLU A 124 -1.25 5.64 9.70
C GLU A 124 -0.53 4.62 8.84
N ILE A 125 0.80 4.64 8.89
CA ILE A 125 1.64 3.65 8.23
C ILE A 125 2.46 2.94 9.30
N ALA A 126 2.51 1.62 9.21
CA ALA A 126 3.30 0.77 10.09
C ALA A 126 4.25 -0.09 9.26
N LEU A 127 5.50 -0.19 9.71
CA LEU A 127 6.47 -1.18 9.25
C LEU A 127 6.61 -2.24 10.34
N LEU A 128 6.58 -3.51 9.95
CA LEU A 128 6.60 -4.65 10.84
C LEU A 128 7.73 -5.61 10.48
N ASP A 129 8.42 -6.10 11.50
CA ASP A 129 9.33 -7.24 11.44
C ASP A 129 8.74 -8.38 12.28
N ASP A 130 8.53 -9.54 11.66
CA ASP A 130 7.88 -10.70 12.28
C ASP A 130 6.64 -10.33 13.12
N GLN A 131 5.69 -9.61 12.50
CA GLN A 131 4.43 -9.13 13.11
C GLN A 131 4.60 -8.06 14.22
N ARG A 132 5.82 -7.62 14.51
CA ARG A 132 6.08 -6.59 15.52
C ARG A 132 6.31 -5.25 14.85
N PRO A 133 5.64 -4.18 15.29
CA PRO A 133 5.89 -2.86 14.75
C PRO A 133 7.34 -2.46 15.08
N VAL A 134 8.14 -2.22 14.05
CA VAL A 134 9.47 -1.63 14.19
C VAL A 134 9.43 -0.12 14.03
N GLU A 135 8.46 0.38 13.26
CA GLU A 135 8.26 1.79 13.01
C GLU A 135 6.78 2.08 12.74
N ARG A 136 6.27 3.22 13.22
CA ARG A 136 4.91 3.68 12.99
C ARG A 136 4.89 5.19 12.84
N TRP A 137 4.14 5.68 11.86
CA TRP A 137 4.02 7.12 11.65
C TRP A 137 2.64 7.50 11.13
N GLN A 138 2.24 8.72 11.46
CA GLN A 138 0.97 9.30 11.05
C GLN A 138 1.20 10.55 10.21
N ILE A 139 0.40 10.70 9.16
CA ILE A 139 0.43 11.83 8.22
C ILE A 139 -1.00 12.29 7.99
N THR A 140 -1.20 13.58 7.78
CA THR A 140 -2.47 14.10 7.28
C THR A 140 -2.32 14.55 5.84
N LEU A 141 -3.08 13.94 4.93
CA LEU A 141 -3.06 14.23 3.51
C LEU A 141 -4.12 15.27 3.17
N LEU A 142 -3.73 16.45 2.70
CA LEU A 142 -4.68 17.53 2.41
C LEU A 142 -5.50 17.29 1.13
N ASP A 143 -4.93 16.58 0.16
CA ASP A 143 -5.58 16.21 -1.09
C ASP A 143 -5.09 14.81 -1.49
N PRO A 144 -5.60 13.75 -0.82
CA PRO A 144 -5.12 12.39 -0.98
C PRO A 144 -5.34 11.82 -2.39
N ALA A 145 -6.32 12.32 -3.16
CA ALA A 145 -6.73 11.69 -4.40
C ALA A 145 -5.57 11.57 -5.42
N GLY A 146 -5.39 10.36 -5.97
CA GLY A 146 -4.35 10.04 -6.95
C GLY A 146 -3.24 9.15 -6.41
N VAL A 147 -2.08 9.19 -7.06
CA VAL A 147 -0.93 8.35 -6.68
C VAL A 147 0.02 9.15 -5.78
N MET A 148 0.35 8.57 -4.63
CA MET A 148 1.25 9.14 -3.64
C MET A 148 2.43 8.22 -3.35
N CYS A 149 3.56 8.82 -2.96
CA CYS A 149 4.73 8.10 -2.46
C CYS A 149 5.08 8.50 -1.02
N PHE A 150 5.42 7.50 -0.21
CA PHE A 150 5.85 7.65 1.17
C PHE A 150 7.25 7.09 1.35
N GLN A 151 8.19 7.88 1.88
CA GLN A 151 9.50 7.34 2.22
C GLN A 151 9.39 6.57 3.54
N VAL A 152 9.92 5.35 3.58
CA VAL A 152 10.08 4.59 4.82
C VAL A 152 11.24 5.21 5.61
N PRO A 153 11.00 5.78 6.81
CA PRO A 153 12.04 6.46 7.59
C PRO A 153 13.00 5.49 8.31
N TYR A 154 12.72 4.18 8.23
CA TYR A 154 13.52 3.10 8.81
C TYR A 154 14.48 2.51 7.77
N GLU A 155 15.75 2.32 8.15
CA GLU A 155 16.73 1.63 7.31
C GLU A 155 16.51 0.11 7.37
N LEU A 156 16.03 -0.47 6.27
CA LEU A 156 15.80 -1.90 6.13
C LEU A 156 17.13 -2.68 6.22
N GLU A 157 17.12 -3.80 6.93
CA GLU A 157 18.26 -4.72 6.94
C GLU A 157 18.31 -5.58 5.66
N THR A 158 19.52 -5.81 5.16
CA THR A 158 19.74 -6.58 3.93
C THR A 158 19.23 -8.01 4.04
N ASN A 159 18.46 -8.47 3.05
CA ASN A 159 17.83 -9.80 3.00
C ASN A 159 16.82 -10.09 4.12
N ASN A 160 16.34 -9.07 4.84
CA ASN A 160 15.21 -9.22 5.75
C ASN A 160 13.92 -8.75 5.06
N ILE A 161 12.83 -9.49 5.30
CA ILE A 161 11.51 -9.18 4.78
C ILE A 161 10.73 -8.43 5.86
N TYR A 162 10.29 -7.23 5.52
CA TYR A 162 9.43 -6.41 6.34
C TYR A 162 8.03 -6.40 5.76
N ALA A 163 7.02 -6.48 6.61
CA ALA A 163 5.67 -6.14 6.21
C ALA A 163 5.42 -4.65 6.41
N TRP A 164 4.57 -4.06 5.59
CA TRP A 164 4.07 -2.72 5.82
C TRP A 164 2.56 -2.69 5.63
N SER A 165 1.92 -1.76 6.32
CA SER A 165 0.49 -1.47 6.16
C SER A 165 0.25 0.02 6.24
N LEU A 166 -0.73 0.49 5.47
CA LEU A 166 -1.28 1.82 5.50
C LEU A 166 -2.77 1.71 5.79
N GLU A 167 -3.26 2.47 6.77
CA GLU A 167 -4.67 2.63 7.10
C GLU A 167 -5.06 4.09 6.89
N ALA A 168 -6.15 4.35 6.16
CA ALA A 168 -6.72 5.68 6.07
C ALA A 168 -7.89 5.83 7.06
N GLN A 169 -7.78 6.77 7.99
CA GLN A 169 -8.69 6.94 9.11
C GLN A 169 -9.91 7.76 8.68
N LEU A 170 -10.85 7.12 7.97
CA LEU A 170 -12.11 7.74 7.53
C LEU A 170 -13.19 7.73 8.62
N THR A 171 -13.08 6.81 9.57
CA THR A 171 -14.05 6.64 10.66
C THR A 171 -13.36 6.35 11.98
N ASP A 172 -14.08 6.54 13.09
CA ASP A 172 -13.63 6.14 14.43
C ASP A 172 -13.57 4.61 14.63
N SER A 173 -14.04 3.82 13.66
CA SER A 173 -14.07 2.36 13.70
C SER A 173 -12.93 1.79 12.84
N PRO A 174 -11.83 1.31 13.43
CA PRO A 174 -10.67 0.81 12.68
C PRO A 174 -11.03 -0.29 11.67
N ALA A 175 -12.00 -1.15 12.00
CA ALA A 175 -12.44 -2.23 11.12
C ALA A 175 -13.15 -1.74 9.83
N ALA A 176 -13.60 -0.48 9.80
CA ALA A 176 -14.25 0.13 8.65
C ALA A 176 -13.29 1.00 7.83
N ASN A 177 -12.08 1.24 8.33
CA ASN A 177 -11.10 2.06 7.65
C ASN A 177 -10.44 1.26 6.51
N PRO A 178 -10.27 1.85 5.31
CA PRO A 178 -9.60 1.19 4.23
C PRO A 178 -8.12 1.01 4.56
N THR A 179 -7.62 -0.19 4.31
CA THR A 179 -6.22 -0.56 4.54
C THR A 179 -5.61 -1.14 3.27
N VAL A 180 -4.32 -0.92 3.09
CA VAL A 180 -3.49 -1.59 2.09
C VAL A 180 -2.14 -1.93 2.69
N GLY A 181 -1.43 -2.90 2.14
CA GLY A 181 -0.12 -3.28 2.67
C GLY A 181 0.67 -4.11 1.69
N GLY A 182 1.90 -4.42 2.08
CA GLY A 182 2.76 -5.29 1.32
C GLY A 182 3.99 -5.77 2.05
N LEU A 183 4.86 -6.46 1.30
CA LEU A 183 6.13 -6.97 1.80
C LEU A 183 7.27 -6.26 1.08
N LEU A 184 8.32 -5.91 1.81
CA LEU A 184 9.52 -5.26 1.31
C LEU A 184 10.74 -6.07 1.70
N GLU A 185 11.68 -6.24 0.77
CA GLU A 185 12.99 -6.81 1.07
C GLU A 185 14.10 -5.94 0.45
N TYR A 186 15.04 -5.51 1.29
CA TYR A 186 16.19 -4.74 0.84
C TYR A 186 17.26 -5.65 0.26
N ARG A 187 17.52 -5.48 -1.04
CA ARG A 187 18.53 -6.21 -1.80
C ARG A 187 19.39 -5.23 -2.61
N PRO A 188 20.53 -4.75 -2.07
CA PRO A 188 21.35 -3.72 -2.73
C PRO A 188 21.95 -4.16 -4.08
N THR A 189 21.96 -5.47 -4.36
CA THR A 189 22.49 -6.03 -5.60
C THR A 189 21.41 -6.29 -6.66
N VAL A 190 20.14 -6.11 -6.34
CA VAL A 190 19.05 -6.22 -7.32
C VAL A 190 18.98 -4.88 -8.02
N GLU A 191 19.73 -4.74 -9.11
CA GLU A 191 19.61 -3.59 -10.01
C GLU A 191 18.31 -3.72 -10.82
N ASP A 192 17.71 -2.58 -11.13
CA ASP A 192 16.56 -2.44 -12.04
C ASP A 192 15.30 -3.23 -11.63
N SER A 193 15.06 -3.41 -10.32
CA SER A 193 13.76 -3.92 -9.86
C SER A 193 12.63 -3.05 -10.41
N TRP A 194 11.48 -3.68 -10.66
CA TRP A 194 10.27 -2.96 -11.09
C TRP A 194 9.97 -1.76 -10.17
N LYS A 195 10.09 -1.95 -8.86
CA LYS A 195 9.84 -0.94 -7.84
C LYS A 195 10.81 0.24 -7.97
N ASP A 196 12.09 -0.03 -8.21
CA ASP A 196 13.09 1.01 -8.36
C ASP A 196 12.86 1.80 -9.66
N GLN A 197 12.44 1.14 -10.76
CA GLN A 197 12.02 1.81 -11.99
C GLN A 197 10.79 2.70 -11.79
N LEU A 198 9.77 2.19 -11.10
CA LEU A 198 8.56 2.95 -10.75
C LEU A 198 8.93 4.18 -9.92
N THR A 199 9.79 4.01 -8.91
CA THR A 199 10.25 5.09 -8.04
C THR A 199 11.05 6.13 -8.81
N ALA A 200 11.94 5.70 -9.71
CA ALA A 200 12.72 6.61 -10.54
C ALA A 200 11.84 7.46 -11.48
N VAL A 201 10.89 6.83 -12.20
CA VAL A 201 9.97 7.53 -13.10
C VAL A 201 8.99 8.43 -12.32
N GLY A 202 8.46 7.94 -11.20
CA GLY A 202 7.54 8.69 -10.35
C GLY A 202 8.18 9.97 -9.78
N LYS A 203 9.41 9.88 -9.23
CA LYS A 203 10.18 11.05 -8.76
C LYS A 203 10.44 12.05 -9.90
N GLN A 204 10.74 11.56 -11.11
CA GLN A 204 10.91 12.42 -12.28
C GLN A 204 9.62 13.15 -12.67
N LEU A 205 8.47 12.46 -12.67
CA LEU A 205 7.17 13.06 -12.98
C LEU A 205 6.79 14.17 -12.00
N ILE A 206 7.00 13.95 -10.71
CA ILE A 206 6.78 14.94 -9.66
C ILE A 206 7.59 16.21 -9.92
N THR A 207 8.85 16.04 -10.35
CA THR A 207 9.78 17.16 -10.53
C THR A 207 9.63 17.85 -11.90
N SER A 208 9.31 17.08 -12.94
CA SER A 208 9.23 17.52 -14.33
C SER A 208 8.20 16.67 -15.10
N PRO A 209 6.93 17.10 -15.16
CA PRO A 209 5.89 16.38 -15.87
C PRO A 209 6.05 16.58 -17.39
N ALA A 210 6.88 15.77 -18.01
CA ALA A 210 7.04 15.72 -19.46
C ALA A 210 6.36 14.47 -20.05
N ALA A 211 5.87 14.59 -21.29
CA ALA A 211 5.08 13.54 -21.95
C ALA A 211 5.82 12.20 -22.05
N THR A 212 7.15 12.23 -22.18
CA THR A 212 7.97 11.01 -22.20
C THR A 212 7.90 10.25 -20.88
N GLN A 213 8.01 10.94 -19.74
CA GLN A 213 7.91 10.34 -18.41
C GLN A 213 6.48 9.83 -18.13
N GLN A 214 5.46 10.55 -18.61
CA GLN A 214 4.07 10.10 -18.51
C GLN A 214 3.85 8.80 -19.26
N ALA A 215 4.35 8.70 -20.50
CA ALA A 215 4.28 7.47 -21.29
C ALA A 215 5.05 6.31 -20.64
N GLN A 216 6.20 6.58 -20.01
CA GLN A 216 6.95 5.58 -19.25
C GLN A 216 6.17 5.08 -18.04
N TRP A 217 5.57 5.99 -17.27
CA TRP A 217 4.72 5.66 -16.13
C TRP A 217 3.51 4.81 -16.53
N GLN A 218 2.79 5.23 -17.57
CA GLN A 218 1.67 4.49 -18.13
C GLN A 218 2.09 3.08 -18.59
N SER A 219 3.19 3.00 -19.34
CA SER A 219 3.75 1.73 -19.81
C SER A 219 4.10 0.81 -18.63
N LEU A 220 4.74 1.36 -17.59
CA LEU A 220 5.04 0.64 -16.38
C LEU A 220 3.73 0.07 -15.82
N LEU A 221 2.77 0.92 -15.42
CA LEU A 221 1.54 0.47 -14.76
C LEU A 221 0.79 -0.60 -15.57
N GLN A 222 0.74 -0.43 -16.90
CA GLN A 222 0.11 -1.38 -17.79
C GLN A 222 0.78 -2.77 -17.74
N THR A 223 2.12 -2.83 -17.67
CA THR A 223 2.85 -4.11 -17.62
C THR A 223 2.59 -4.91 -16.34
N GLN A 224 2.15 -4.24 -15.27
CA GLN A 224 1.80 -4.87 -13.98
C GLN A 224 0.31 -5.14 -13.82
N GLY A 225 -0.50 -4.93 -14.86
CA GLY A 225 -1.95 -5.11 -14.78
C GLY A 225 -2.68 -3.97 -14.06
N LEU A 226 -2.02 -2.83 -13.82
CA LEU A 226 -2.62 -1.62 -13.23
C LEU A 226 -3.27 -0.72 -14.28
N ALA A 227 -3.86 -1.32 -15.32
CA ALA A 227 -4.47 -0.57 -16.43
C ALA A 227 -5.60 0.36 -15.98
N ALA A 228 -6.29 0.03 -14.88
CA ALA A 228 -7.36 0.86 -14.32
C ALA A 228 -6.88 2.23 -13.79
N ILE A 229 -5.60 2.33 -13.40
CA ILE A 229 -5.01 3.58 -12.88
C ILE A 229 -3.91 4.14 -13.79
N VAL A 230 -3.84 3.67 -15.04
CA VAL A 230 -2.74 3.99 -15.97
C VAL A 230 -2.58 5.50 -16.20
N ASP A 231 -3.70 6.23 -16.25
CA ASP A 231 -3.71 7.68 -16.48
C ASP A 231 -3.57 8.52 -15.20
N VAL A 232 -3.49 7.87 -14.03
CA VAL A 232 -3.30 8.58 -12.76
C VAL A 232 -1.82 8.89 -12.59
N LEU A 233 -1.49 10.17 -12.60
CA LEU A 233 -0.12 10.65 -12.38
C LEU A 233 0.16 10.85 -10.89
N PRO A 234 1.42 10.74 -10.46
CA PRO A 234 1.85 11.19 -9.14
C PRO A 234 1.51 12.68 -8.93
N THR A 235 0.76 13.00 -7.88
CA THR A 235 0.23 14.36 -7.66
C THR A 235 1.04 15.18 -6.67
N GLN A 236 1.80 14.55 -5.77
CA GLN A 236 2.54 15.23 -4.70
C GLN A 236 4.00 14.77 -4.60
N GLY A 237 4.85 15.66 -4.07
CA GLY A 237 6.22 15.32 -3.67
C GLY A 237 6.22 14.13 -2.72
N CYS A 238 7.21 13.24 -2.86
CA CYS A 238 7.28 12.09 -1.95
C CYS A 238 7.38 12.56 -0.51
N GLN A 239 6.38 12.18 0.28
CA GLN A 239 6.24 12.62 1.65
C GLN A 239 7.37 11.98 2.44
N THR A 240 8.38 12.79 2.73
CA THR A 240 9.44 12.44 3.68
C THR A 240 8.95 12.93 5.01
N LEU A 241 8.57 12.00 5.87
CA LEU A 241 8.28 12.39 7.23
C LEU A 241 9.58 12.69 7.94
N LEU A 242 9.69 13.92 8.41
CA LEU A 242 10.53 14.20 9.56
C LEU A 242 9.83 13.52 10.73
N VAL A 243 10.36 12.37 11.18
CA VAL A 243 9.97 11.75 12.44
C VAL A 243 10.05 12.85 13.48
N SER A 244 8.90 13.34 13.91
CA SER A 244 8.85 14.26 15.03
C SER A 244 9.19 13.39 16.22
N ASP A 245 10.43 13.49 16.71
CA ASP A 245 10.96 12.82 17.90
C ASP A 245 9.99 13.03 19.08
N SER A 246 8.92 12.26 19.08
CA SER A 246 7.95 12.18 20.15
C SER A 246 8.50 11.07 21.01
N ALA A 247 9.62 11.37 21.69
CA ALA A 247 10.22 10.46 22.64
C ALA A 247 9.08 9.91 23.53
N PRO A 248 8.95 8.59 23.69
CA PRO A 248 7.92 8.03 24.55
C PRO A 248 8.05 8.70 25.90
N ALA A 249 6.95 9.32 26.36
CA ALA A 249 6.92 9.96 27.67
C ALA A 249 7.48 8.96 28.68
N PRO A 250 8.52 9.32 29.47
CA PRO A 250 9.11 8.37 30.39
C PRO A 250 7.99 7.85 31.27
N GLU A 251 7.76 6.53 31.23
CA GLU A 251 6.84 5.87 32.14
C GLU A 251 7.34 6.17 33.56
N THR A 252 6.75 7.19 34.18
CA THR A 252 6.99 7.50 35.58
C THR A 252 6.44 6.31 36.37
N SER A 253 7.34 5.38 36.66
CA SER A 253 7.11 4.29 37.59
C SER A 253 6.73 4.92 38.92
N ALA A 254 5.45 4.86 39.28
CA ALA A 254 4.97 5.24 40.59
C ALA A 254 5.51 4.22 41.61
N GLU A 255 6.67 4.55 42.17
CA GLU A 255 7.23 3.89 43.34
C GLU A 255 6.24 4.09 44.50
N THR A 256 5.57 3.01 44.86
CA THR A 256 4.61 2.98 45.97
C THR A 256 5.41 2.81 47.26
N ASP A 257 5.70 3.92 47.93
CA ASP A 257 6.25 3.91 49.29
C ASP A 257 5.20 3.42 50.28
N ALA A 258 5.32 2.15 50.67
CA ALA A 258 4.65 1.59 51.83
C ALA A 258 5.58 1.67 53.05
N ALA A 259 5.56 2.82 53.74
CA ALA A 259 5.93 2.93 55.15
C ALA A 259 4.62 3.13 55.92
N GLY A 260 4.15 2.18 56.74
CA GLY A 260 4.86 1.64 57.89
C GLY A 260 4.43 2.42 59.13
N ALA A 261 3.17 2.23 59.57
CA ALA A 261 2.67 2.75 60.83
C ALA A 261 2.72 1.65 61.90
N LEU A 262 3.60 1.85 62.89
CA LEU A 262 3.55 1.27 64.23
C LEU A 262 3.43 2.43 65.23
#